data_AF-A0A960N639-F1
#
_entry.id   AF-A0A960N639-F1
#
_cell.length_a   1.000
_cell.length_b   1.000
_cell.length_c   1.000
_cell.angle_alpha   90.00
_cell.angle_beta   90.00
_cell.angle_gamma   90.00
#
_symmetry.space_group_name_H-M   'P 1'
#
loop_
_entity.id
_entity.type
_entity.pdbx_description
1 polymer ?
#
loop_
_entity_poly.entity_id
_entity_poly.type
_entity_poly.pdbx_seq_one_letter_code
_entity_poly.pdbx_strand_id
1 'polypeptide(L)' 'TYSKYKTVEKFAYRATLEEIRENDYNLNIPRYVDTFEEEAEIDLPAVQQEIDTLEAQLAAVRTEMRGHLKKLGLAPK' A
#
# COMPACT_ATOMS: atom_id res chain seq x y z
N THR A 1 23.18 15.51 9.64
CA THR A 1 21.95 16.26 9.97
C THR A 1 22.04 16.88 11.36
N TYR A 2 22.35 16.07 12.39
CA TYR A 2 22.52 16.49 13.79
C TYR A 2 23.51 17.66 14.00
N SER A 3 24.77 17.53 13.55
CA SER A 3 25.82 18.54 13.78
C SER A 3 25.61 19.89 13.07
N LYS A 4 24.62 19.98 12.16
CA LYS A 4 24.35 21.18 11.35
C LYS A 4 23.00 21.82 11.70
N TYR A 5 22.23 21.23 12.64
CA TYR A 5 20.88 21.67 13.02
C TYR A 5 20.01 22.03 11.80
N LYS A 6 20.03 21.16 10.78
CA LYS A 6 19.28 21.38 9.54
C LYS A 6 17.98 20.61 9.58
N THR A 7 16.89 21.30 9.25
CA THR A 7 15.63 20.67 8.85
C THR A 7 15.86 19.94 7.52
N VAL A 8 15.39 18.71 7.44
CA VAL A 8 15.41 17.84 6.27
C VAL A 8 14.00 17.30 6.10
N GLU A 9 13.43 17.51 4.92
CA GLU A 9 12.11 17.03 4.55
C GLU A 9 11.92 15.55 4.90
N LYS A 10 10.79 15.23 5.53
CA LYS A 10 10.40 13.89 6.05
C LYS A 10 11.39 13.20 7.01
N PHE A 11 12.47 13.86 7.43
CA PHE A 11 13.53 13.23 8.23
C PHE A 11 13.91 13.99 9.51
N ALA A 12 13.96 15.32 9.47
CA ALA A 12 14.38 16.12 10.63
C ALA A 12 13.73 17.50 10.62
N TYR A 13 13.32 17.99 11.78
CA TYR A 13 12.80 19.34 11.93
C TYR A 13 13.48 20.05 13.09
N ARG A 14 13.95 21.27 12.86
CA ARG A 14 14.53 22.11 13.91
C ARG A 14 13.42 22.95 14.56
N ALA A 15 12.77 22.36 15.56
CA ALA A 15 11.81 23.08 16.40
C ALA A 15 12.49 24.16 17.26
N THR A 16 11.82 25.30 17.41
CA THR A 16 12.16 26.38 18.34
C THR A 16 11.68 26.08 19.75
N LEU A 17 12.21 26.81 20.74
CA LEU A 17 11.80 26.63 22.13
C LEU A 17 10.36 27.09 22.37
N GLU A 18 9.94 28.13 21.65
CA GLU A 18 8.59 28.66 21.63
C GLU A 18 7.59 27.61 21.14
N GLU A 19 7.85 26.97 19.98
CA GLU A 19 7.01 25.89 19.45
C GLU A 19 6.92 24.71 20.42
N ILE A 20 8.02 24.31 21.05
CA ILE A 20 8.02 23.21 22.03
C ILE A 20 7.15 23.57 23.24
N ARG A 21 7.19 24.83 23.69
CA ARG A 21 6.38 25.32 24.81
C ARG A 21 4.90 25.39 24.45
N GLU A 22 4.55 25.87 23.26
CA GLU A 22 3.16 25.89 22.77
C GLU A 22 2.58 24.48 22.62
N ASN A 23 3.43 23.49 22.38
CA ASN A 23 3.06 22.09 22.32
C ASN A 23 3.16 21.35 23.67
N ASP A 24 3.17 22.06 24.81
CA ASP A 24 3.26 21.49 26.16
C ASP A 24 4.46 20.54 26.36
N TYR A 25 5.59 20.85 25.72
CA TYR A 25 6.78 19.99 25.68
C TYR A 25 6.50 18.57 25.13
N ASN A 26 5.45 18.42 24.34
CA ASN A 26 5.15 17.20 23.60
C ASN A 26 6.12 17.08 22.41
N LEU A 27 7.04 16.12 22.50
CA LEU A 27 8.09 15.88 21.52
C LEU A 27 7.78 14.70 20.58
N ASN A 28 6.51 14.32 20.42
CA ASN A 28 6.13 13.25 19.52
C ASN A 28 6.55 13.59 18.07
N ILE A 29 7.28 12.67 17.42
CA ILE A 29 7.94 12.91 16.13
C ILE A 29 6.98 13.35 15.00
N PRO A 30 5.77 12.76 14.84
CA PRO A 30 4.82 13.17 13.79
C PRO A 30 4.32 14.62 13.93
N ARG A 31 4.54 15.28 15.08
CA ARG A 31 4.20 16.70 15.28
C ARG A 31 5.20 17.64 14.60
N TYR A 32 6.43 17.19 14.40
CA TYR A 32 7.54 18.02 13.92
C TYR A 32 8.07 17.55 12.57
N VAL A 33 8.04 16.24 12.33
CA VAL A 33 8.45 15.65 11.07
C VAL A 33 7.22 15.05 10.42
N ASP A 34 6.89 15.54 9.24
CA ASP A 34 5.89 14.89 8.41
C ASP A 34 6.43 13.53 7.96
N THR A 35 5.95 12.47 8.59
CA THR A 35 6.29 11.08 8.25
C THR A 35 5.28 10.49 7.28
N PHE A 36 4.39 11.30 6.68
CA PHE A 36 3.43 10.81 5.71
C PHE A 36 4.16 10.35 4.44
N GLU A 37 3.94 9.09 4.11
CA GLU A 37 4.28 8.53 2.82
C GLU A 37 3.07 8.76 1.91
N GLU A 38 3.26 9.51 0.83
CA GLU A 38 2.22 9.61 -0.19
C GLU A 38 2.01 8.21 -0.77
N GLU A 39 0.80 7.69 -0.61
CA GLU A 39 0.42 6.44 -1.27
C GLU A 39 0.55 6.64 -2.78
N ALA A 40 1.19 5.69 -3.45
CA ALA A 40 1.29 5.74 -4.90
C ALA A 40 -0.12 5.75 -5.51
N GLU A 41 -0.35 6.62 -6.50
CA GLU A 41 -1.62 6.65 -7.21
C GLU A 41 -1.88 5.27 -7.84
N ILE A 42 -3.01 4.66 -7.48
CA ILE A 42 -3.41 3.36 -7.99
C ILE A 42 -4.04 3.56 -9.37
N ASP A 43 -3.49 2.93 -10.40
CA ASP A 43 -4.09 2.86 -11.73
C ASP A 43 -5.29 1.88 -11.71
N LEU A 44 -6.48 2.43 -11.42
CA LEU A 44 -7.74 1.67 -11.39
C LEU A 44 -8.02 0.93 -12.71
N PRO A 45 -7.83 1.55 -13.90
CA PRO A 45 -7.89 0.82 -15.17
C PRO A 45 -6.97 -0.40 -15.26
N ALA A 46 -5.71 -0.29 -14.84
CA ALA A 46 -4.77 -1.42 -14.87
C ALA A 46 -5.20 -2.54 -13.92
N VAL A 47 -5.65 -2.18 -12.72
CA VAL A 47 -6.18 -3.15 -11.75
C VAL A 47 -7.42 -3.87 -12.31
N GLN A 48 -8.33 -3.16 -12.98
CA GLN A 48 -9.49 -3.78 -13.61
C GLN A 48 -9.08 -4.76 -14.72
N GLN A 49 -8.09 -4.42 -15.55
CA GLN A 49 -7.58 -5.33 -16.58
C GLN A 49 -6.94 -6.59 -15.99
N GLU A 50 -6.24 -6.46 -14.85
CA GLU A 50 -5.69 -7.60 -14.12
C GLU A 50 -6.81 -8.52 -13.61
N ILE A 51 -7.87 -7.95 -13.03
CA ILE A 51 -9.05 -8.69 -12.59
C ILE A 51 -9.67 -9.46 -13.77
N ASP A 52 -9.95 -8.80 -14.88
CA ASP A 52 -10.58 -9.42 -16.05
C ASP A 52 -9.71 -10.57 -16.60
N THR A 53 -8.39 -10.39 -16.59
CA THR A 53 -7.43 -11.42 -17.02
C THR A 53 -7.48 -12.64 -16.10
N LEU A 54 -7.48 -12.43 -14.78
CA LEU A 54 -7.54 -13.50 -13.79
C LEU A 54 -8.86 -14.26 -13.87
N GLU A 55 -9.98 -13.58 -14.11
CA GLU A 55 -11.29 -14.22 -14.31
C GLU A 55 -11.30 -15.12 -15.55
N ALA A 56 -10.72 -14.66 -16.66
CA ALA A 56 -10.60 -15.46 -17.88
C ALA A 56 -9.74 -16.70 -17.66
N GLN A 57 -8.60 -16.57 -16.98
CA GLN A 57 -7.74 -17.69 -16.61
C GLN A 57 -8.46 -18.68 -15.70
N LEU A 58 -9.18 -18.19 -14.69
CA LEU A 58 -9.97 -19.02 -13.78
C LEU A 58 -11.05 -19.80 -14.54
N ALA A 59 -11.74 -19.16 -15.49
CA ALA A 59 -12.75 -19.82 -16.32
C ALA A 59 -12.14 -20.92 -17.20
N ALA A 60 -10.96 -20.68 -17.78
CA ALA A 60 -10.23 -21.67 -18.57
C ALA A 60 -9.82 -22.88 -17.71
N VAL A 61 -9.20 -22.64 -16.55
CA VAL A 61 -8.80 -23.70 -15.61
C VAL A 61 -10.01 -24.52 -15.15
N ARG A 62 -11.12 -23.86 -14.80
CA ARG A 62 -12.37 -24.56 -14.43
C ARG A 62 -12.90 -25.43 -15.56
N THR A 63 -12.77 -24.99 -16.81
CA THR A 63 -13.18 -25.78 -17.98
C THR A 63 -12.30 -27.03 -18.13
N GLU A 64 -10.99 -26.88 -17.98
CA GLU A 64 -10.06 -28.00 -18.01
C GLU A 64 -10.34 -29.00 -16.88
N MET A 65 -10.52 -28.51 -15.65
CA MET A 65 -10.87 -29.32 -14.48
C MET A 65 -12.17 -30.11 -14.71
N ARG A 66 -13.22 -29.49 -15.26
CA ARG A 66 -14.45 -30.20 -15.64
C ARG A 66 -14.18 -31.29 -16.67
N GLY A 67 -13.32 -31.03 -17.65
CA GLY A 67 -12.90 -32.02 -18.64
C GLY A 67 -12.23 -33.23 -18.00
N HIS A 68 -11.31 -33.01 -17.05
CA HIS A 68 -10.65 -34.06 -16.29
C HIS A 68 -11.63 -34.85 -15.40
N LEU A 69 -12.51 -34.16 -14.66
CA LEU A 69 -13.54 -34.79 -13.84
C LEU A 69 -14.49 -35.67 -14.65
N LYS A 70 -14.86 -35.24 -15.86
CA LYS A 70 -15.69 -36.03 -16.78
C LYS A 70 -14.99 -37.31 -17.24
N LYS A 71 -13.69 -37.25 -17.54
CA LYS A 71 -12.89 -38.45 -17.90
C LYS A 71 -12.79 -39.46 -16.75
N LEU A 72 -12.81 -38.98 -15.51
CA LEU A 72 -12.77 -39.82 -14.31
C LEU A 72 -14.14 -40.36 -13.88
N GLY A 73 -15.22 -40.00 -14.59
CA GLY A 73 -16.59 -40.41 -14.22
C GLY A 73 -17.14 -39.72 -12.96
N LEU A 74 -16.46 -38.67 -12.48
CA LEU A 74 -16.81 -37.90 -11.28
C LEU A 74 -17.47 -36.56 -11.63
N ALA A 75 -18.04 -36.44 -12.84
CA ALA A 75 -18.69 -35.22 -13.26
C ALA A 75 -19.85 -34.87 -12.29
N PRO A 76 -19.94 -33.62 -11.81
CA PRO A 76 -21.12 -33.19 -11.08
C PRO A 76 -22.36 -33.33 -11.98
N LYS A 77 -23.45 -33.86 -11.42
CA LYS A 77 -24.75 -34.01 -12.11
C LYS A 77 -25.32 -32.67 -12.54
#